data_AF-A0A519V2D3-F1
#
_entry.id   AF-A0A519V2D3-F1
#
_cell.length_a   1.000
_cell.length_b   1.000
_cell.length_c   1.000
_cell.angle_alpha   90.00
_cell.angle_beta   90.00
_cell.angle_gamma   90.00
#
_symmetry.space_group_name_H-M   'P 1'
#
loop_
_entity.id
_entity.type
_entity.pdbx_description
1 polymer ?
#
loop_
_entity_poly.entity_id
_entity_poly.type
_entity_poly.pdbx_seq_one_letter_code
_entity_poly.pdbx_strand_id
1 'polypeptide(L)'
;PWFDRVKTGEANVLWPGRPLYLAKTSGTTSGAKYIPLTPASIGNHINGAKDALLHYVAATGRSRFLDGKLIFLSGSPELEQVGGIPTGRLSGIVNHHVPAYLRRNQLPSYATNCLEDWETKLEAIVGETLGQEMTLISGIPPWVQMYFDRLTARTGRPVGEVFPQFDLFVSGGVSMAPYLGRLRESIGRPVDTIELFPASEGFLAFQDQPGNPGLLLRLDSGIFFEFVPAERFHEPHPPRLTIAEVELGRQYAVVLSSNAGLWAYSLGDTVRFVDLAPHRVVVTGRLRHFLSAFGEHVIGEEVEAALREAVRQYPEAEVTEFTVAPLVSETESQPSRHQWLVEFARPPRDAAAFAAVLDGTLRQLNAYYDDLRSGHILAPLQLAPLPAGAFQRYMKSVGKLGGQHKVPRLSNDRALAAGLLGVG
;
A
#
# COMPACT_ATOMS: atom_id res chain seq x y z
N PRO A 1 -0.45 -19.53 16.32
CA PRO A 1 -0.57 -19.90 17.75
C PRO A 1 -0.24 -18.73 18.70
N TRP A 2 0.94 -18.11 18.60
CA TRP A 2 1.34 -17.01 19.51
C TRP A 2 0.48 -15.75 19.31
N PHE A 3 0.27 -15.34 18.06
CA PHE A 3 -0.63 -14.23 17.73
C PHE A 3 -2.07 -14.48 18.18
N ASP A 4 -2.56 -15.73 18.10
CA ASP A 4 -3.92 -16.08 18.54
C ASP A 4 -4.06 -15.94 20.06
N ARG A 5 -3.06 -16.37 20.82
CA ARG A 5 -2.99 -16.18 22.28
C ARG A 5 -3.01 -14.69 22.65
N VAL A 6 -2.20 -13.89 21.97
CA VAL A 6 -2.22 -12.43 22.14
C VAL A 6 -3.58 -11.84 21.79
N LYS A 7 -4.21 -12.29 20.69
CA LYS A 7 -5.54 -11.86 20.26
C LYS A 7 -6.63 -12.19 21.29
N THR A 8 -6.48 -13.26 22.07
CA THR A 8 -7.38 -13.59 23.18
C THR A 8 -7.11 -12.78 24.47
N GLY A 9 -6.13 -11.87 24.44
CA GLY A 9 -5.78 -11.03 25.58
C GLY A 9 -4.78 -11.68 26.54
N GLU A 10 -4.08 -12.74 26.15
CA GLU A 10 -3.07 -13.33 27.02
C GLU A 10 -1.84 -12.41 27.13
N ALA A 11 -1.39 -12.15 28.36
CA ALA A 11 -0.23 -11.30 28.64
C ALA A 11 1.09 -12.09 28.56
N ASN A 12 2.21 -11.40 28.32
CA ASN A 12 3.57 -11.96 28.34
C ASN A 12 3.83 -13.08 27.31
N VAL A 13 3.15 -13.03 26.16
CA VAL A 13 3.28 -14.06 25.11
C VAL A 13 4.39 -13.71 24.12
N LEU A 14 4.30 -12.55 23.47
CA LEU A 14 5.27 -12.08 22.46
C LEU A 14 6.22 -11.01 23.02
N TRP A 15 5.74 -10.23 23.99
CA TRP A 15 6.45 -9.15 24.68
C TRP A 15 5.89 -9.01 26.12
N PRO A 16 6.64 -8.47 27.09
CA PRO A 16 6.11 -8.23 28.44
C PRO A 16 4.82 -7.41 28.46
N GLY A 17 3.86 -7.85 29.27
CA GLY A 17 2.53 -7.24 29.40
C GLY A 17 1.56 -7.62 28.29
N ARG A 18 0.50 -6.81 28.15
CA ARG A 18 -0.44 -6.88 27.02
C ARG A 18 -0.08 -5.78 26.01
N PRO A 19 -0.29 -6.00 24.70
CA PRO A 19 -0.23 -4.91 23.72
C PRO A 19 -1.18 -3.78 24.09
N LEU A 20 -0.80 -2.53 23.77
CA LEU A 20 -1.71 -1.38 23.84
C LEU A 20 -2.77 -1.45 22.75
N TYR A 21 -2.37 -1.90 21.55
CA TYR A 21 -3.27 -2.04 20.41
C TYR A 21 -2.96 -3.31 19.62
N LEU A 22 -3.92 -3.74 18.81
CA LEU A 22 -3.70 -4.65 17.68
C LEU A 22 -3.95 -3.91 16.37
N ALA A 23 -2.91 -3.79 15.53
CA ALA A 23 -3.06 -3.32 14.16
C ALA A 23 -3.60 -4.44 13.27
N LYS A 24 -4.76 -4.20 12.66
CA LYS A 24 -5.38 -5.11 11.70
C LYS A 24 -4.82 -4.86 10.30
N THR A 25 -4.21 -5.88 9.71
CA THR A 25 -3.69 -5.85 8.33
C THR A 25 -4.50 -6.78 7.44
N SER A 26 -4.47 -6.56 6.12
CA SER A 26 -4.87 -7.62 5.18
C SER A 26 -3.89 -8.76 5.40
N GLY A 27 -4.37 -9.77 6.10
CA GLY A 27 -3.74 -11.06 6.08
C GLY A 27 -4.15 -11.79 4.82
N THR A 28 -3.27 -12.66 4.37
CA THR A 28 -3.43 -13.59 3.25
C THR A 28 -4.60 -14.55 3.51
N THR A 29 -4.78 -15.55 2.64
CA THR A 29 -5.70 -16.72 2.69
C THR A 29 -6.02 -17.37 4.05
N SER A 30 -5.31 -17.04 5.13
CA SER A 30 -5.58 -17.42 6.52
C SER A 30 -6.45 -16.41 7.31
N GLY A 31 -6.92 -15.33 6.69
CA GLY A 31 -7.69 -14.25 7.33
C GLY A 31 -6.83 -13.09 7.84
N ALA A 32 -7.48 -12.02 8.33
CA ALA A 32 -6.82 -10.80 8.79
C ALA A 32 -5.72 -11.07 9.84
N LYS A 33 -4.54 -10.44 9.66
CA LYS A 33 -3.46 -10.51 10.65
C LYS A 33 -3.64 -9.41 11.70
N TYR A 34 -3.24 -9.72 12.92
CA TYR A 34 -3.27 -8.81 14.06
C TYR A 34 -1.85 -8.60 14.57
N ILE A 35 -1.27 -7.45 14.28
CA ILE A 35 0.10 -7.11 14.69
C ILE A 35 0.06 -6.35 16.02
N PRO A 36 0.72 -6.83 17.08
CA PRO A 36 0.73 -6.16 18.37
C PRO A 36 1.50 -4.84 18.32
N LEU A 37 0.95 -3.82 18.98
CA LEU A 37 1.60 -2.56 19.27
C LEU A 37 1.77 -2.45 20.78
N THR A 38 3.01 -2.44 21.27
CA THR A 38 3.32 -2.42 22.70
C THR A 38 3.56 -0.98 23.17
N PRO A 39 3.59 -0.72 24.50
CA PRO A 39 4.03 0.58 25.01
C PRO A 39 5.43 0.98 24.53
N ALA A 40 6.31 0.01 24.29
CA ALA A 40 7.66 0.25 23.81
C ALA A 40 7.71 0.52 22.30
N SER A 41 6.82 -0.08 21.50
CA SER A 41 6.86 0.05 20.04
C SER A 41 6.06 1.22 19.49
N ILE A 42 5.04 1.71 20.21
CA ILE A 42 4.16 2.77 19.69
C ILE A 42 4.92 4.06 19.32
N GLY A 43 5.98 4.38 20.08
CA GLY A 43 6.85 5.51 19.81
C GLY A 43 7.57 5.42 18.45
N ASN A 44 7.85 4.22 17.94
CA ASN A 44 8.46 4.04 16.63
C ASN A 44 7.55 4.60 15.52
N HIS A 45 6.25 4.32 15.58
CA HIS A 45 5.27 4.80 14.59
C HIS A 45 5.09 6.32 14.65
N ILE A 46 4.93 6.87 15.86
CA ILE A 46 4.67 8.31 16.05
C ILE A 46 5.90 9.14 15.70
N ASN A 47 7.08 8.74 16.18
CA ASN A 47 8.31 9.49 15.95
C ASN A 47 8.73 9.44 14.48
N GLY A 48 8.51 8.34 13.76
CA GLY A 48 8.95 8.23 12.36
C GLY A 48 8.34 9.30 11.45
N ALA A 49 7.03 9.55 11.56
CA ALA A 49 6.36 10.59 10.79
C ALA A 49 6.84 12.00 11.19
N LYS A 50 7.02 12.24 12.49
CA LYS A 50 7.55 13.50 13.03
C LYS A 50 8.98 13.77 12.54
N ASP A 51 9.84 12.76 12.60
CA ASP A 51 11.25 12.86 12.21
C ASP A 51 11.36 13.18 10.72
N ALA A 52 10.55 12.58 9.86
CA ALA A 52 10.50 12.89 8.43
C ALA A 52 10.20 14.38 8.16
N LEU A 53 9.21 14.95 8.84
CA LEU A 53 8.87 16.38 8.72
C LEU A 53 10.00 17.28 9.23
N LEU A 54 10.64 16.93 10.36
CA LEU A 54 11.75 17.69 10.92
C LEU A 54 12.99 17.64 10.00
N HIS A 55 13.27 16.49 9.39
CA HIS A 55 14.34 16.34 8.40
C HIS A 55 14.10 17.22 7.18
N TYR A 56 12.85 17.26 6.68
CA TYR A 56 12.50 18.17 5.58
C TYR A 56 12.71 19.64 5.94
N VAL A 57 12.27 20.08 7.14
CA VAL A 57 12.51 21.44 7.61
C VAL A 57 14.01 21.72 7.71
N ALA A 58 14.79 20.78 8.26
CA ALA A 58 16.24 20.93 8.40
C ALA A 58 16.96 21.01 7.04
N ALA A 59 16.52 20.22 6.06
CA ALA A 59 17.14 20.16 4.73
C ALA A 59 16.76 21.35 3.84
N THR A 60 15.56 21.91 4.00
CA THR A 60 15.02 22.95 3.09
C THR A 60 14.93 24.34 3.71
N GLY A 61 14.92 24.43 5.05
CA GLY A 61 14.55 25.64 5.77
C GLY A 61 13.06 26.01 5.66
N ARG A 62 12.22 25.17 5.03
CA ARG A 62 10.79 25.43 4.81
C ARG A 62 9.96 24.84 5.94
N SER A 63 9.35 25.70 6.75
CA SER A 63 8.46 25.29 7.85
C SER A 63 7.04 25.83 7.74
N ARG A 64 6.73 26.65 6.72
CA ARG A 64 5.42 27.31 6.55
C ARG A 64 4.24 26.33 6.53
N PHE A 65 4.48 25.09 6.11
CA PHE A 65 3.44 24.05 6.14
C PHE A 65 2.93 23.71 7.56
N LEU A 66 3.62 24.17 8.61
CA LEU A 66 3.20 24.01 10.00
C LEU A 66 2.22 25.10 10.45
N ASP A 67 2.13 26.22 9.72
CA ASP A 67 1.35 27.39 10.11
C ASP A 67 -0.13 27.28 9.72
N GLY A 68 -0.47 26.42 8.75
CA GLY A 68 -1.83 26.24 8.24
C GLY A 68 -2.53 24.96 8.71
N LYS A 69 -3.55 24.56 7.96
CA LYS A 69 -4.29 23.30 8.17
C LYS A 69 -3.60 22.15 7.46
N LEU A 70 -3.68 20.97 8.08
CA LEU A 70 -3.18 19.72 7.52
C LEU A 70 -4.33 18.72 7.39
N ILE A 71 -4.29 17.89 6.34
CA ILE A 71 -5.20 16.75 6.21
C ILE A 71 -4.42 15.45 6.23
N PHE A 72 -4.97 14.45 6.94
CA PHE A 72 -4.52 13.06 6.84
C PHE A 72 -5.68 12.18 6.37
N LEU A 73 -5.65 11.76 5.11
CA LEU A 73 -6.60 10.79 4.55
C LEU A 73 -6.27 9.39 5.08
N SER A 74 -6.96 9.01 6.16
CA SER A 74 -6.75 7.76 6.89
C SER A 74 -7.98 6.86 6.90
N GLY A 75 -7.76 5.58 7.19
CA GLY A 75 -8.85 4.68 7.58
C GLY A 75 -9.56 5.15 8.84
N SER A 76 -10.71 4.54 9.16
CA SER A 76 -11.51 4.89 10.33
C SER A 76 -10.67 4.87 11.62
N PRO A 77 -10.79 5.90 12.49
CA PRO A 77 -10.14 5.94 13.79
C PRO A 77 -10.86 5.09 14.84
N GLU A 78 -12.00 4.49 14.50
CA GLU A 78 -12.73 3.61 15.41
C GLU A 78 -11.94 2.35 15.73
N LEU A 79 -11.99 1.97 17.00
CA LEU A 79 -11.30 0.80 17.52
C LEU A 79 -12.34 -0.18 18.05
N GLU A 80 -12.28 -1.41 17.55
CA GLU A 80 -13.01 -2.54 18.12
C GLU A 80 -12.26 -3.12 19.32
N GLN A 81 -12.91 -3.97 20.10
CA GLN A 81 -12.28 -4.68 21.22
C GLN A 81 -12.09 -6.15 20.85
N VAL A 82 -10.85 -6.61 20.85
CA VAL A 82 -10.51 -8.02 20.59
C VAL A 82 -9.68 -8.53 21.75
N GLY A 83 -10.21 -9.49 22.52
CA GLY A 83 -9.55 -10.00 23.72
C GLY A 83 -9.32 -8.93 24.80
N GLY A 84 -10.13 -7.87 24.81
CA GLY A 84 -9.95 -6.71 25.69
C GLY A 84 -8.80 -5.77 25.28
N ILE A 85 -8.32 -5.88 24.04
CA ILE A 85 -7.30 -5.00 23.46
C ILE A 85 -7.96 -4.14 22.36
N PRO A 86 -7.81 -2.80 22.40
CA PRO A 86 -8.24 -1.93 21.33
C PRO A 86 -7.59 -2.31 19.99
N THR A 87 -8.40 -2.49 18.95
CA THR A 87 -7.99 -3.08 17.69
C THR A 87 -8.52 -2.25 16.52
N GLY A 88 -7.68 -2.00 15.52
CA GLY A 88 -8.08 -1.19 14.37
C GLY A 88 -6.98 -1.10 13.32
N ARG A 89 -7.17 -0.27 12.29
CA ARG A 89 -6.11 -0.02 11.30
C ARG A 89 -5.01 0.84 11.92
N LEU A 90 -3.76 0.61 11.54
CA LEU A 90 -2.64 1.41 12.04
C LEU A 90 -2.87 2.91 11.85
N SER A 91 -3.37 3.33 10.68
CA SER A 91 -3.65 4.75 10.39
C SER A 91 -4.69 5.37 11.34
N GLY A 92 -5.66 4.59 11.80
CA GLY A 92 -6.65 5.00 12.79
C GLY A 92 -6.05 5.07 14.20
N ILE A 93 -5.25 4.06 14.57
CA ILE A 93 -4.56 4.00 15.87
C ILE A 93 -3.63 5.20 16.07
N VAL A 94 -2.78 5.53 15.08
CA VAL A 94 -1.84 6.65 15.21
C VAL A 94 -2.54 8.02 15.32
N ASN A 95 -3.78 8.15 14.83
CA ASN A 95 -4.56 9.38 14.93
C ASN A 95 -4.86 9.73 16.41
N HIS A 96 -5.07 8.72 17.26
CA HIS A 96 -5.28 8.92 18.71
C HIS A 96 -4.05 9.50 19.43
N HIS A 97 -2.87 9.43 18.82
CA HIS A 97 -1.61 9.94 19.37
C HIS A 97 -1.22 11.31 18.85
N VAL A 98 -1.99 11.91 17.94
CA VAL A 98 -1.74 13.29 17.48
C VAL A 98 -1.87 14.23 18.68
N PRO A 99 -0.86 15.07 18.98
CA PRO A 99 -0.94 16.01 20.09
C PRO A 99 -2.11 16.99 19.97
N ALA A 100 -2.75 17.34 21.09
CA ALA A 100 -3.95 18.18 21.10
C ALA A 100 -3.76 19.56 20.43
N TYR A 101 -2.55 20.13 20.50
CA TYR A 101 -2.23 21.40 19.84
C TYR A 101 -2.20 21.29 18.31
N LEU A 102 -1.85 20.12 17.75
CA LEU A 102 -1.90 19.86 16.30
C LEU A 102 -3.31 19.46 15.84
N ARG A 103 -4.10 18.80 16.69
CA ARG A 103 -5.48 18.38 16.34
C ARG A 103 -6.38 19.52 15.90
N ARG A 104 -6.19 20.73 16.44
CA ARG A 104 -6.98 21.92 16.04
C ARG A 104 -6.79 22.30 14.58
N ASN A 105 -5.65 21.94 14.00
CA ASN A 105 -5.32 22.22 12.61
C ASN A 105 -5.47 21.00 11.70
N GLN A 106 -5.88 19.85 12.24
CA GLN A 106 -6.05 18.61 11.51
C GLN A 106 -7.48 18.49 10.96
N LEU A 107 -7.56 18.13 9.69
CA LEU A 107 -8.77 17.72 9.00
C LEU A 107 -8.61 16.27 8.48
N PRO A 108 -9.71 15.57 8.16
CA PRO A 108 -11.08 15.96 8.49
C PRO A 108 -11.39 15.76 9.99
N SER A 109 -12.55 16.24 10.42
CA SER A 109 -13.07 16.04 11.78
C SER A 109 -13.18 14.56 12.13
N TYR A 110 -13.21 14.24 13.43
CA TYR A 110 -13.37 12.84 13.88
C TYR A 110 -14.65 12.21 13.32
N ALA A 111 -15.76 12.94 13.34
CA ALA A 111 -17.04 12.46 12.82
C ALA A 111 -16.97 12.11 11.32
N THR A 112 -16.34 12.97 10.52
CA THR A 112 -16.11 12.70 9.09
C THR A 112 -15.15 11.53 8.87
N ASN A 113 -14.15 11.38 9.74
CA ASN A 113 -13.22 10.25 9.67
C ASN A 113 -13.87 8.89 9.96
N CYS A 114 -14.94 8.87 10.77
CA CYS A 114 -15.74 7.69 11.10
C CYS A 114 -16.76 7.29 10.03
N LEU A 115 -16.95 8.09 8.97
CA LEU A 115 -17.86 7.71 7.89
C LEU A 115 -17.36 6.45 7.17
N GLU A 116 -18.20 5.42 7.11
CA GLU A 116 -17.88 4.14 6.47
C GLU A 116 -17.96 4.22 4.93
N ASP A 117 -19.01 4.87 4.41
CA ASP A 117 -19.18 5.08 2.98
C ASP A 117 -18.16 6.10 2.47
N TRP A 118 -17.28 5.67 1.57
CA TRP A 118 -16.18 6.50 1.10
C TRP A 118 -16.66 7.70 0.28
N GLU A 119 -17.69 7.56 -0.56
CA GLU A 119 -18.16 8.68 -1.37
C GLU A 119 -18.72 9.79 -0.49
N THR A 120 -19.57 9.43 0.48
CA THR A 120 -20.08 10.34 1.50
C THR A 120 -18.95 10.95 2.32
N LYS A 121 -17.97 10.13 2.75
CA LYS A 121 -16.78 10.59 3.45
C LYS A 121 -15.98 11.61 2.64
N LEU A 122 -15.76 11.32 1.37
CA LEU A 122 -15.00 12.16 0.46
C LEU A 122 -15.69 13.50 0.23
N GLU A 123 -17.01 13.51 0.03
CA GLU A 123 -17.79 14.74 -0.09
C GLU A 123 -17.77 15.58 1.20
N ALA A 124 -17.84 14.93 2.37
CA ALA A 124 -17.69 15.61 3.66
C ALA A 124 -16.29 16.20 3.83
N ILE A 125 -15.23 15.46 3.47
CA ILE A 125 -13.85 15.94 3.48
C ILE A 125 -13.68 17.16 2.57
N VAL A 126 -14.20 17.10 1.34
CA VAL A 126 -14.18 18.21 0.39
C VAL A 126 -14.90 19.42 0.99
N GLY A 127 -16.07 19.22 1.61
CA GLY A 127 -16.81 20.28 2.29
C GLY A 127 -16.07 20.92 3.47
N GLU A 128 -15.36 20.13 4.28
CA GLU A 128 -14.59 20.63 5.42
C GLU A 128 -13.30 21.34 5.02
N THR A 129 -12.69 20.94 3.90
CA THR A 129 -11.40 21.47 3.45
C THR A 129 -11.54 22.64 2.48
N LEU A 130 -12.64 22.77 1.75
CA LEU A 130 -12.85 23.92 0.86
C LEU A 130 -12.83 25.22 1.65
N GLY A 131 -12.09 26.22 1.15
CA GLY A 131 -11.96 27.52 1.80
C GLY A 131 -11.06 27.53 3.04
N GLN A 132 -10.45 26.40 3.41
CA GLN A 132 -9.43 26.34 4.45
C GLN A 132 -8.04 26.61 3.88
N GLU A 133 -7.15 27.13 4.71
CA GLU A 133 -5.74 27.31 4.36
C GLU A 133 -4.98 25.98 4.50
N MET A 134 -5.19 25.09 3.52
CA MET A 134 -4.53 23.80 3.46
C MET A 134 -3.07 23.97 3.07
N THR A 135 -2.16 23.44 3.89
CA THR A 135 -0.71 23.60 3.74
C THR A 135 0.04 22.28 3.65
N LEU A 136 -0.47 21.24 4.33
CA LEU A 136 0.03 19.88 4.26
C LEU A 136 -1.10 18.91 3.91
N ILE A 137 -0.86 18.07 2.91
CA ILE A 137 -1.78 16.97 2.55
C ILE A 137 -1.05 15.66 2.74
N SER A 138 -1.64 14.73 3.47
CA SER A 138 -1.05 13.42 3.77
C SER A 138 -2.03 12.30 3.47
N GLY A 139 -1.54 11.19 2.96
CA GLY A 139 -2.35 9.99 2.73
C GLY A 139 -1.72 9.04 1.74
N ILE A 140 -2.41 7.93 1.46
CA ILE A 140 -1.98 7.04 0.38
C ILE A 140 -2.29 7.69 -0.98
N PRO A 141 -1.36 7.65 -1.96
CA PRO A 141 -1.53 8.30 -3.26
C PRO A 141 -2.90 8.13 -3.95
N PRO A 142 -3.51 6.93 -4.04
CA PRO A 142 -4.79 6.78 -4.73
C PRO A 142 -5.95 7.52 -4.04
N TRP A 143 -5.97 7.58 -2.71
CA TRP A 143 -7.03 8.28 -1.97
C TRP A 143 -6.90 9.79 -2.11
N VAL A 144 -5.66 10.29 -2.08
CA VAL A 144 -5.34 11.70 -2.31
C VAL A 144 -5.72 12.11 -3.73
N GLN A 145 -5.46 11.25 -4.72
CA GLN A 145 -5.85 11.50 -6.10
C GLN A 145 -7.37 11.65 -6.24
N MET A 146 -8.17 10.76 -5.63
CA MET A 146 -9.63 10.88 -5.67
C MET A 146 -10.13 12.16 -5.02
N TYR A 147 -9.51 12.55 -3.90
CA TYR A 147 -9.80 13.82 -3.25
C TYR A 147 -9.49 15.02 -4.16
N PHE A 148 -8.37 14.99 -4.87
CA PHE A 148 -8.02 16.01 -5.85
C PHE A 148 -8.97 16.05 -7.05
N ASP A 149 -9.37 14.88 -7.57
CA ASP A 149 -10.35 14.77 -8.63
C ASP A 149 -11.69 15.41 -8.21
N ARG A 150 -12.18 15.09 -7.00
CA ARG A 150 -13.43 15.68 -6.47
C ARG A 150 -13.33 17.19 -6.23
N LEU A 151 -12.21 17.69 -5.70
CA LEU A 151 -11.98 19.13 -5.58
C LEU A 151 -12.03 19.83 -6.94
N THR A 152 -11.36 19.25 -7.94
CA THR A 152 -11.29 19.80 -9.29
C THR A 152 -12.66 19.78 -9.95
N ALA A 153 -13.40 18.68 -9.84
CA ALA A 153 -14.77 18.56 -10.36
C ALA A 153 -15.73 19.60 -9.73
N ARG A 154 -15.56 19.89 -8.43
CA ARG A 154 -16.42 20.83 -7.69
C ARG A 154 -16.07 22.30 -7.92
N THR A 155 -14.80 22.61 -8.17
CA THR A 155 -14.31 24.00 -8.29
C THR A 155 -14.01 24.42 -9.72
N GLY A 156 -13.82 23.47 -10.64
CA GLY A 156 -13.32 23.70 -11.99
C GLY A 156 -11.86 24.17 -12.04
N ARG A 157 -11.11 24.08 -10.94
CA ARG A 157 -9.75 24.62 -10.80
C ARG A 157 -8.77 23.54 -10.32
N PRO A 158 -7.49 23.60 -10.73
CA PRO A 158 -6.44 22.73 -10.18
C PRO A 158 -6.29 22.88 -8.67
N VAL A 159 -5.88 21.82 -7.98
CA VAL A 159 -5.80 21.81 -6.50
C VAL A 159 -4.83 22.86 -5.96
N GLY A 160 -3.72 23.11 -6.65
CA GLY A 160 -2.75 24.14 -6.27
C GLY A 160 -3.29 25.56 -6.35
N GLU A 161 -4.36 25.79 -7.10
CA GLU A 161 -5.11 27.05 -7.12
C GLU A 161 -6.20 27.12 -6.04
N VAL A 162 -6.85 25.98 -5.75
CA VAL A 162 -7.82 25.86 -4.66
C VAL A 162 -7.13 26.06 -3.31
N PHE A 163 -5.92 25.52 -3.17
CA PHE A 163 -5.06 25.65 -1.99
C PHE A 163 -3.70 26.27 -2.36
N PRO A 164 -3.61 27.62 -2.43
CA PRO A 164 -2.37 28.30 -2.81
C PRO A 164 -1.20 28.05 -1.86
N GLN A 165 -1.47 27.72 -0.59
CA GLN A 165 -0.46 27.48 0.44
C GLN A 165 -0.10 25.99 0.61
N PHE A 166 -0.66 25.09 -0.22
CA PHE A 166 -0.33 23.68 -0.19
C PHE A 166 1.12 23.48 -0.65
N ASP A 167 2.04 23.28 0.28
CA ASP A 167 3.48 23.30 0.01
C ASP A 167 4.13 21.94 0.22
N LEU A 168 3.48 21.03 0.95
CA LEU A 168 4.05 19.73 1.28
C LEU A 168 3.04 18.58 1.17
N PHE A 169 3.33 17.63 0.30
CA PHE A 169 2.61 16.37 0.18
C PHE A 169 3.39 15.23 0.87
N VAL A 170 2.76 14.54 1.81
CA VAL A 170 3.37 13.40 2.52
C VAL A 170 2.65 12.11 2.14
N SER A 171 3.39 11.13 1.63
CA SER A 171 2.79 9.87 1.16
C SER A 171 3.48 8.66 1.78
N GLY A 172 2.74 7.57 1.96
CA GLY A 172 3.28 6.31 2.43
C GLY A 172 2.30 5.16 2.24
N GLY A 173 2.72 3.94 2.55
CA GLY A 173 1.92 2.72 2.46
C GLY A 173 1.90 2.06 1.09
N VAL A 174 2.11 2.83 0.00
CA VAL A 174 2.37 2.32 -1.36
C VAL A 174 3.40 3.20 -2.07
N SER A 175 4.09 2.64 -3.07
CA SER A 175 5.03 3.39 -3.89
C SER A 175 4.34 4.59 -4.55
N MET A 176 4.89 5.78 -4.36
CA MET A 176 4.35 7.01 -4.96
C MET A 176 4.61 7.08 -6.48
N ALA A 177 5.67 6.44 -6.98
CA ALA A 177 6.16 6.57 -8.35
C ALA A 177 5.08 6.44 -9.46
N PRO A 178 4.15 5.47 -9.43
CA PRO A 178 3.11 5.34 -10.47
C PRO A 178 2.10 6.49 -10.49
N TYR A 179 1.93 7.20 -9.37
CA TYR A 179 0.90 8.23 -9.19
C TYR A 179 1.44 9.65 -9.39
N LEU A 180 2.77 9.83 -9.40
CA LEU A 180 3.41 11.15 -9.44
C LEU A 180 2.96 12.02 -10.61
N GLY A 181 2.82 11.45 -11.81
CA GLY A 181 2.42 12.20 -13.00
C GLY A 181 1.04 12.83 -12.83
N ARG A 182 0.06 12.01 -12.47
CA ARG A 182 -1.33 12.46 -12.28
C ARG A 182 -1.50 13.38 -11.08
N LEU A 183 -0.85 13.07 -9.96
CA LEU A 183 -0.88 13.96 -8.79
C LEU A 183 -0.35 15.35 -9.13
N ARG A 184 0.76 15.43 -9.89
CA ARG A 184 1.32 16.73 -10.34
C ARG A 184 0.38 17.48 -11.27
N GLU A 185 -0.28 16.77 -12.19
CA GLU A 185 -1.27 17.36 -13.09
C GLU A 185 -2.47 17.93 -12.31
N SER A 186 -3.05 17.15 -11.39
CA SER A 186 -4.17 17.61 -10.56
C SER A 186 -3.80 18.77 -9.64
N ILE A 187 -2.56 18.82 -9.16
CA ILE A 187 -2.05 19.96 -8.39
C ILE A 187 -1.87 21.19 -9.28
N GLY A 188 -1.41 21.01 -10.53
CA GLY A 188 -1.22 22.11 -11.50
C GLY A 188 -0.01 23.01 -11.20
N ARG A 189 0.78 22.70 -10.16
CA ARG A 189 2.03 23.39 -9.81
C ARG A 189 2.99 22.48 -9.04
N PRO A 190 4.28 22.82 -8.97
CA PRO A 190 5.22 22.10 -8.11
C PRO A 190 4.82 22.20 -6.62
N VAL A 191 4.87 21.06 -5.94
CA VAL A 191 4.69 20.89 -4.49
C VAL A 191 5.75 19.89 -4.03
N ASP A 192 6.39 20.15 -2.89
CA ASP A 192 7.39 19.24 -2.36
C ASP A 192 6.73 17.97 -1.85
N THR A 193 7.39 16.83 -2.01
CA THR A 193 6.88 15.53 -1.60
C THR A 193 7.83 14.86 -0.62
N ILE A 194 7.29 14.18 0.39
CA ILE A 194 8.04 13.27 1.27
C ILE A 194 7.41 11.89 1.15
N GLU A 195 8.24 10.88 0.87
CA GLU A 195 7.83 9.47 0.90
C GLU A 195 8.20 8.82 2.24
N LEU A 196 7.25 8.05 2.78
CA LEU A 196 7.36 7.31 4.03
C LEU A 196 7.23 5.81 3.76
N PHE A 197 7.95 4.99 4.53
CA PHE A 197 7.81 3.54 4.53
C PHE A 197 7.30 3.02 5.88
N PRO A 198 6.00 3.22 6.19
CA PRO A 198 5.35 2.62 7.35
C PRO A 198 4.84 1.22 7.03
N ALA A 199 4.92 0.33 8.03
CA ALA A 199 4.26 -0.97 8.05
C ALA A 199 3.55 -1.15 9.41
N SER A 200 2.67 -2.15 9.52
CA SER A 200 2.02 -2.45 10.81
C SER A 200 3.00 -2.98 11.84
N GLU A 201 4.10 -3.56 11.37
CA GLU A 201 5.22 -4.10 12.12
C GLU A 201 6.20 -3.02 12.60
N GLY A 202 6.17 -1.82 12.01
CA GLY A 202 7.04 -0.70 12.36
C GLY A 202 7.10 0.40 11.30
N PHE A 203 7.55 1.58 11.70
CA PHE A 203 7.91 2.67 10.80
C PHE A 203 9.39 2.53 10.40
N LEU A 204 9.64 2.10 9.16
CA LEU A 204 10.93 1.53 8.77
C LEU A 204 11.88 2.56 8.17
N ALA A 205 11.39 3.42 7.28
CA ALA A 205 12.20 4.42 6.60
C ALA A 205 11.40 5.66 6.18
N PHE A 206 12.08 6.75 5.86
CA PHE A 206 11.47 7.96 5.29
C PHE A 206 12.46 8.71 4.41
N GLN A 207 11.96 9.54 3.50
CA GLN A 207 12.80 10.42 2.70
C GLN A 207 13.35 11.56 3.58
N ASP A 208 14.66 11.58 3.80
CA ASP A 208 15.35 12.54 4.67
C ASP A 208 15.86 13.78 3.93
N GLN A 209 15.94 13.72 2.61
CA GLN A 209 16.42 14.81 1.76
C GLN A 209 15.54 14.95 0.50
N PRO A 210 15.15 16.19 0.13
CA PRO A 210 14.43 16.44 -1.11
C PRO A 210 15.22 15.96 -2.33
N GLY A 211 14.53 15.35 -3.29
CA GLY A 211 15.14 14.88 -4.54
C GLY A 211 15.98 13.60 -4.42
N ASN A 212 16.25 13.10 -3.21
CA ASN A 212 16.90 11.80 -3.03
C ASN A 212 15.85 10.69 -3.22
N PRO A 213 16.03 9.74 -4.16
CA PRO A 213 15.07 8.65 -4.34
C PRO A 213 15.10 7.61 -3.21
N GLY A 214 16.14 7.60 -2.36
CA GLY A 214 16.28 6.68 -1.25
C GLY A 214 15.61 7.15 0.03
N LEU A 215 15.04 6.19 0.76
CA LEU A 215 14.46 6.37 2.09
C LEU A 215 15.50 6.02 3.15
N LEU A 216 15.80 6.94 4.06
CA LEU A 216 16.67 6.74 5.21
C LEU A 216 16.09 5.67 6.13
N LEU A 217 16.81 4.56 6.28
CA LEU A 217 16.41 3.46 7.13
C LEU A 217 16.61 3.82 8.61
N ARG A 218 15.59 3.57 9.44
CA ARG A 218 15.62 3.90 10.87
C ARG A 218 16.28 2.81 11.70
N LEU A 219 17.58 2.92 11.90
CA LEU A 219 18.36 1.93 12.65
C LEU A 219 18.27 2.06 14.18
N ASP A 220 17.84 3.22 14.69
CA ASP A 220 17.68 3.48 16.13
C ASP A 220 16.22 3.78 16.49
N SER A 221 15.37 2.77 16.32
CA SER A 221 13.93 2.92 16.57
C SER A 221 13.28 1.72 17.26
N GLY A 222 14.07 0.91 17.97
CA GLY A 222 13.57 -0.31 18.63
C GLY A 222 13.27 -1.47 17.66
N ILE A 223 13.78 -1.39 16.43
CA ILE A 223 13.70 -2.43 15.40
C ILE A 223 15.12 -2.82 15.00
N PHE A 224 15.41 -4.11 15.08
CA PHE A 224 16.60 -4.73 14.54
C PHE A 224 16.29 -5.30 13.16
N PHE A 225 17.07 -4.93 12.16
CA PHE A 225 16.88 -5.34 10.77
C PHE A 225 17.88 -6.41 10.35
N GLU A 226 17.36 -7.40 9.63
CA GLU A 226 18.12 -8.42 8.94
C GLU A 226 17.65 -8.49 7.49
N PHE A 227 18.57 -8.80 6.59
CA PHE A 227 18.38 -8.74 5.15
C PHE A 227 18.70 -10.10 4.54
N VAL A 228 17.73 -10.69 3.85
CA VAL A 228 17.94 -11.95 3.14
C VAL A 228 18.01 -11.63 1.65
N PRO A 229 19.10 -11.96 0.92
CA PRO A 229 19.15 -11.77 -0.53
C PRO A 229 17.94 -12.41 -1.20
N ALA A 230 17.21 -11.64 -2.02
CA ALA A 230 15.89 -12.03 -2.52
C ALA A 230 15.95 -13.36 -3.30
N GLU A 231 17.00 -13.57 -4.08
CA GLU A 231 17.25 -14.77 -4.86
C GLU A 231 17.53 -16.03 -4.02
N ARG A 232 17.92 -15.84 -2.75
CA ARG A 232 18.25 -16.91 -1.80
C ARG A 232 17.12 -17.15 -0.78
N PHE A 233 16.04 -16.37 -0.82
CA PHE A 233 15.02 -16.36 0.22
C PHE A 233 14.34 -17.73 0.44
N HIS A 234 14.19 -18.52 -0.62
CA HIS A 234 13.55 -19.84 -0.58
C HIS A 234 14.51 -21.00 -0.25
N GLU A 235 15.78 -20.71 0.03
CA GLU A 235 16.71 -21.73 0.52
C GLU A 235 16.25 -22.25 1.89
N PRO A 236 16.56 -23.52 2.26
CA PRO A 236 16.23 -24.04 3.58
C PRO A 236 16.84 -23.25 4.74
N HIS A 237 18.03 -22.67 4.50
CA HIS A 237 18.78 -21.86 5.47
C HIS A 237 19.33 -20.62 4.77
N PRO A 238 18.46 -19.64 4.47
CA PRO A 238 18.89 -18.46 3.73
C PRO A 238 19.79 -17.61 4.64
N PRO A 239 20.83 -16.95 4.08
CA PRO A 239 21.70 -16.09 4.88
C PRO A 239 20.88 -14.88 5.38
N ARG A 240 21.07 -14.52 6.65
CA ARG A 240 20.45 -13.35 7.27
C ARG A 240 21.57 -12.35 7.55
N LEU A 241 21.65 -11.34 6.70
CA LEU A 241 22.69 -10.34 6.72
C LEU A 241 22.29 -9.19 7.66
N THR A 242 23.24 -8.70 8.43
CA THR A 242 23.09 -7.45 9.18
C THR A 242 23.25 -6.25 8.26
N ILE A 243 22.96 -5.05 8.77
CA ILE A 243 23.14 -3.81 8.01
C ILE A 243 24.59 -3.60 7.52
N ALA A 244 25.59 -4.17 8.20
CA ALA A 244 26.99 -4.04 7.82
C ALA A 244 27.39 -4.91 6.61
N GLU A 245 26.55 -5.91 6.27
CA GLU A 245 26.84 -6.93 5.26
C GLU A 245 26.06 -6.70 3.96
N VAL A 246 25.25 -5.63 3.88
CA VAL A 246 24.44 -5.33 2.70
C VAL A 246 25.26 -4.63 1.61
N GLU A 247 24.95 -4.97 0.37
CA GLU A 247 25.59 -4.45 -0.84
C GLU A 247 24.65 -3.49 -1.60
N LEU A 248 25.24 -2.48 -2.25
CA LEU A 248 24.52 -1.56 -3.14
C LEU A 248 23.90 -2.30 -4.32
N GLY A 249 22.69 -1.87 -4.72
CA GLY A 249 22.03 -2.38 -5.94
C GLY A 249 21.43 -3.78 -5.82
N ARG A 250 21.76 -4.55 -4.77
CA ARG A 250 21.20 -5.88 -4.53
C ARG A 250 19.85 -5.81 -3.82
N GLN A 251 18.96 -6.75 -4.15
CA GLN A 251 17.63 -6.84 -3.58
C GLN A 251 17.62 -7.76 -2.36
N TYR A 252 16.95 -7.32 -1.31
CA TYR A 252 16.84 -8.04 -0.05
C TYR A 252 15.40 -8.10 0.42
N ALA A 253 14.97 -9.26 0.88
CA ALA A 253 13.85 -9.40 1.78
C ALA A 253 14.15 -8.80 3.15
N VAL A 254 13.21 -8.04 3.69
CA VAL A 254 13.31 -7.47 5.03
C VAL A 254 12.80 -8.47 6.07
N VAL A 255 13.66 -8.80 7.01
CA VAL A 255 13.33 -9.55 8.22
C VAL A 255 13.60 -8.63 9.40
N LEU A 256 12.71 -8.58 10.38
CA LEU A 256 12.84 -7.69 11.52
C LEU A 256 12.58 -8.38 12.86
N SER A 257 13.25 -7.88 13.88
CA SER A 257 12.90 -8.14 15.27
C SER A 257 12.60 -6.82 15.96
N SER A 258 11.53 -6.73 16.73
CA SER A 258 11.12 -5.46 17.32
C SER A 258 10.56 -5.61 18.72
N ASN A 259 10.57 -4.50 19.45
CA ASN A 259 9.94 -4.36 20.76
C ASN A 259 8.39 -4.44 20.72
N ALA A 260 7.78 -4.74 19.56
CA ALA A 260 6.40 -5.20 19.45
C ALA A 260 6.24 -6.71 19.73
N GLY A 261 7.34 -7.44 19.97
CA GLY A 261 7.32 -8.90 20.14
C GLY A 261 7.35 -9.66 18.82
N LEU A 262 7.86 -9.02 17.76
CA LEU A 262 8.18 -9.66 16.49
C LEU A 262 9.62 -10.15 16.55
N TRP A 263 9.85 -11.41 16.23
CA TRP A 263 11.16 -12.06 16.34
C TRP A 263 11.48 -12.76 15.03
N ALA A 264 12.55 -12.32 14.36
CA ALA A 264 12.90 -12.82 13.03
C ALA A 264 11.71 -12.82 12.06
N TYR A 265 10.85 -11.82 12.17
CA TYR A 265 9.61 -11.73 11.42
C TYR A 265 9.90 -11.30 9.98
N SER A 266 9.54 -12.14 9.01
CA SER A 266 9.61 -11.79 7.60
C SER A 266 8.50 -10.80 7.27
N LEU A 267 8.86 -9.54 7.02
CA LEU A 267 7.93 -8.49 6.62
C LEU A 267 7.21 -8.83 5.31
N GLY A 268 7.95 -9.48 4.40
CA GLY A 268 7.50 -9.81 3.05
C GLY A 268 8.04 -8.83 2.03
N ASP A 269 8.21 -7.56 2.37
CA ASP A 269 8.73 -6.52 1.48
C ASP A 269 10.19 -6.73 1.09
N THR A 270 10.49 -6.40 -0.16
CA THR A 270 11.84 -6.37 -0.71
C THR A 270 12.31 -4.93 -0.86
N VAL A 271 13.57 -4.71 -0.53
CA VAL A 271 14.23 -3.41 -0.64
C VAL A 271 15.54 -3.56 -1.38
N ARG A 272 16.03 -2.45 -1.94
CA ARG A 272 17.35 -2.34 -2.52
C ARG A 272 18.07 -1.13 -1.95
N PHE A 273 19.32 -1.32 -1.53
CA PHE A 273 20.14 -0.22 -1.03
C PHE A 273 20.59 0.67 -2.19
N VAL A 274 20.41 1.97 -2.03
CA VAL A 274 20.90 3.02 -2.94
C VAL A 274 22.05 3.81 -2.34
N ASP A 275 22.13 3.87 -1.00
CA ASP A 275 23.28 4.36 -0.25
C ASP A 275 23.57 3.43 0.94
N LEU A 276 24.84 3.33 1.34
CA LEU A 276 25.27 2.61 2.55
C LEU A 276 25.67 3.56 3.70
N ALA A 277 25.88 4.86 3.41
CA ALA A 277 26.29 5.84 4.41
C ALA A 277 25.70 7.24 4.13
N PRO A 278 24.58 7.61 4.77
CA PRO A 278 23.74 6.75 5.61
C PRO A 278 23.02 5.68 4.76
N HIS A 279 22.52 4.62 5.42
CA HIS A 279 21.82 3.54 4.74
C HIS A 279 20.47 4.03 4.19
N ARG A 280 20.35 4.08 2.87
CA ARG A 280 19.10 4.41 2.19
C ARG A 280 18.61 3.29 1.30
N VAL A 281 17.31 3.07 1.32
CA VAL A 281 16.65 1.99 0.60
C VAL A 281 15.56 2.51 -0.32
N VAL A 282 15.32 1.78 -1.40
CA VAL A 282 14.08 1.89 -2.18
C VAL A 282 13.29 0.61 -2.04
N VAL A 283 11.97 0.72 -1.93
CA VAL A 283 11.08 -0.45 -1.89
C VAL A 283 10.97 -1.01 -3.31
N THR A 284 11.30 -2.28 -3.49
CA THR A 284 11.32 -2.96 -4.80
C THR A 284 10.16 -3.92 -5.02
N GLY A 285 9.33 -4.15 -4.00
CA GLY A 285 8.16 -5.04 -4.07
C GLY A 285 7.98 -5.85 -2.78
N ARG A 286 7.44 -7.06 -2.89
CA ARG A 286 7.48 -8.11 -1.86
C ARG A 286 7.85 -9.45 -2.50
N LEU A 287 8.19 -10.41 -1.63
CA LEU A 287 8.68 -11.75 -1.96
C LEU A 287 7.66 -12.68 -2.59
N ARG A 288 6.38 -12.51 -2.25
CA ARG A 288 5.28 -13.24 -2.90
C ARG A 288 4.81 -12.42 -4.10
N HIS A 289 4.21 -13.03 -5.11
CA HIS A 289 3.50 -12.27 -6.13
C HIS A 289 2.23 -11.69 -5.49
N PHE A 290 2.16 -10.37 -5.29
CA PHE A 290 0.98 -9.65 -4.76
C PHE A 290 0.86 -8.27 -5.43
N LEU A 291 -0.38 -7.78 -5.53
CA LEU A 291 -0.80 -6.52 -6.12
C LEU A 291 -1.05 -5.57 -4.98
N SER A 292 -0.34 -4.47 -4.96
CA SER A 292 -0.49 -3.44 -3.95
C SER A 292 -0.34 -2.06 -4.53
N ALA A 293 -0.58 -1.91 -5.83
CA ALA A 293 -0.57 -0.59 -6.46
C ALA A 293 -1.52 0.36 -5.70
N PHE A 294 -2.68 -0.13 -5.27
CA PHE A 294 -3.71 0.66 -4.62
C PHE A 294 -3.77 0.47 -3.09
N GLY A 295 -2.88 -0.35 -2.51
CA GLY A 295 -2.82 -0.65 -1.07
C GLY A 295 -3.64 -1.87 -0.64
N GLU A 296 -4.13 -2.66 -1.60
CA GLU A 296 -4.98 -3.84 -1.38
C GLU A 296 -4.21 -5.06 -0.88
N HIS A 297 -2.93 -5.16 -1.24
CA HIS A 297 -2.06 -6.30 -0.91
C HIS A 297 -2.60 -7.67 -1.38
N VAL A 298 -3.29 -7.72 -2.52
CA VAL A 298 -3.89 -8.94 -3.11
C VAL A 298 -2.82 -9.92 -3.54
N ILE A 299 -2.83 -11.17 -3.05
CA ILE A 299 -1.77 -12.14 -3.38
C ILE A 299 -2.17 -13.10 -4.51
N GLY A 300 -1.18 -13.75 -5.13
CA GLY A 300 -1.41 -14.73 -6.20
C GLY A 300 -2.37 -15.86 -5.81
N GLU A 301 -2.34 -16.34 -4.57
CA GLU A 301 -3.27 -17.37 -4.08
C GLU A 301 -4.74 -16.89 -4.04
N GLU A 302 -4.99 -15.64 -3.67
CA GLU A 302 -6.34 -15.03 -3.66
C GLU A 302 -6.87 -14.89 -5.09
N VAL A 303 -5.99 -14.50 -6.02
CA VAL A 303 -6.31 -14.38 -7.44
C VAL A 303 -6.56 -15.76 -8.07
N GLU A 304 -5.75 -16.77 -7.75
CA GLU A 304 -5.98 -18.15 -8.18
C GLU A 304 -7.27 -18.73 -7.59
N ALA A 305 -7.56 -18.45 -6.32
CA ALA A 305 -8.79 -18.88 -5.66
C ALA A 305 -10.03 -18.23 -6.28
N ALA A 306 -9.99 -16.91 -6.55
CA ALA A 306 -11.05 -16.20 -7.24
C ALA A 306 -11.28 -16.76 -8.65
N LEU A 307 -10.21 -17.03 -9.40
CA LEU A 307 -10.31 -17.64 -10.73
C LEU A 307 -10.89 -19.05 -10.70
N ARG A 308 -10.46 -19.86 -9.73
CA ARG A 308 -10.97 -21.22 -9.53
C ARG A 308 -12.47 -21.21 -9.25
N GLU A 309 -12.92 -20.28 -8.43
CA GLU A 309 -14.35 -20.12 -8.12
C GLU A 309 -15.15 -19.66 -9.35
N ALA A 310 -14.63 -18.72 -10.13
CA ALA A 310 -15.25 -18.31 -11.39
C ALA A 310 -15.37 -19.47 -12.38
N VAL A 311 -14.30 -20.26 -12.59
CA VAL A 311 -14.33 -21.45 -13.45
C VAL A 311 -15.29 -22.52 -12.91
N ARG A 312 -15.42 -22.67 -11.58
CA ARG A 312 -16.37 -23.60 -10.96
C ARG A 312 -17.82 -23.22 -11.25
N GLN A 313 -18.14 -21.93 -11.28
CA GLN A 313 -19.49 -21.44 -11.59
C GLN A 313 -19.80 -21.42 -13.09
N TYR A 314 -18.78 -21.27 -13.94
CA TYR A 314 -18.87 -21.28 -15.39
C TYR A 314 -18.03 -22.43 -15.98
N PRO A 315 -18.48 -23.70 -15.84
CA PRO A 315 -17.70 -24.88 -16.21
C PRO A 315 -17.44 -25.00 -17.72
N GLU A 316 -18.14 -24.23 -18.55
CA GLU A 316 -17.84 -24.13 -19.99
C GLU A 316 -16.55 -23.36 -20.28
N ALA A 317 -16.14 -22.47 -19.36
CA ALA A 317 -14.93 -21.68 -19.48
C ALA A 317 -13.70 -22.52 -19.09
N GLU A 318 -12.68 -22.50 -19.93
CA GLU A 318 -11.41 -23.18 -19.71
C GLU A 318 -10.28 -22.17 -19.85
N VAL A 319 -9.56 -21.93 -18.75
CA VAL A 319 -8.45 -20.98 -18.68
C VAL A 319 -7.14 -21.73 -18.89
N THR A 320 -6.34 -21.27 -19.85
CA THR A 320 -5.01 -21.80 -20.13
C THR A 320 -3.96 -21.14 -19.26
N GLU A 321 -3.97 -19.80 -19.23
CA GLU A 321 -2.93 -18.99 -18.59
C GLU A 321 -3.48 -17.60 -18.25
N PHE A 322 -2.97 -16.95 -17.21
CA PHE A 322 -3.45 -15.62 -16.82
C PHE A 322 -2.41 -14.81 -16.04
N THR A 323 -2.58 -13.49 -16.07
CA THR A 323 -1.90 -12.55 -15.17
C THR A 323 -2.83 -11.42 -14.78
N VAL A 324 -2.62 -10.83 -13.60
CA VAL A 324 -3.31 -9.61 -13.17
C VAL A 324 -2.31 -8.46 -13.05
N ALA A 325 -2.70 -7.29 -13.52
CA ALA A 325 -1.92 -6.06 -13.43
C ALA A 325 -2.80 -4.88 -13.02
N PRO A 326 -2.23 -3.85 -12.37
CA PRO A 326 -2.98 -2.66 -12.01
C PRO A 326 -3.16 -1.79 -13.26
N LEU A 327 -4.37 -1.32 -13.50
CA LEU A 327 -4.63 -0.24 -14.45
C LEU A 327 -4.85 1.02 -13.62
N VAL A 328 -3.83 1.86 -13.52
CA VAL A 328 -3.92 3.15 -12.82
C VAL A 328 -4.57 4.15 -13.77
N SER A 329 -5.58 4.85 -13.29
CA SER A 329 -6.31 5.81 -14.09
C SER A 329 -5.42 6.98 -14.49
N GLU A 330 -5.29 7.20 -15.80
CA GLU A 330 -4.60 8.36 -16.39
C GLU A 330 -5.58 9.50 -16.73
N THR A 331 -6.85 9.17 -16.95
CA THR A 331 -7.94 10.11 -17.26
C THR A 331 -9.21 9.74 -16.48
N GLU A 332 -10.13 10.69 -16.28
CA GLU A 332 -11.45 10.42 -15.68
C GLU A 332 -12.24 9.33 -16.41
N SER A 333 -12.02 9.20 -17.73
CA SER A 333 -12.69 8.19 -18.57
C SER A 333 -12.15 6.76 -18.39
N GLN A 334 -11.00 6.59 -17.74
CA GLN A 334 -10.40 5.28 -17.49
C GLN A 334 -10.14 5.10 -15.99
N PRO A 335 -11.11 4.63 -15.19
CA PRO A 335 -10.95 4.54 -13.74
C PRO A 335 -10.02 3.39 -13.35
N SER A 336 -9.38 3.58 -12.18
CA SER A 336 -8.39 2.66 -11.62
C SER A 336 -9.04 1.32 -11.34
N ARG A 337 -8.42 0.21 -11.76
CA ARG A 337 -8.98 -1.14 -11.60
C ARG A 337 -7.91 -2.22 -11.72
N HIS A 338 -8.27 -3.44 -11.35
CA HIS A 338 -7.49 -4.62 -11.75
C HIS A 338 -7.81 -4.99 -13.19
N GLN A 339 -6.78 -5.21 -14.00
CA GLN A 339 -6.92 -5.76 -15.35
C GLN A 339 -6.46 -7.22 -15.32
N TRP A 340 -7.40 -8.12 -15.57
CA TRP A 340 -7.20 -9.56 -15.63
C TRP A 340 -6.99 -9.98 -17.08
N LEU A 341 -5.74 -10.26 -17.44
CA LEU A 341 -5.39 -10.73 -18.77
C LEU A 341 -5.43 -12.25 -18.77
N VAL A 342 -6.40 -12.82 -19.46
CA VAL A 342 -6.70 -14.26 -19.37
C VAL A 342 -6.70 -14.88 -20.77
N GLU A 343 -5.84 -15.87 -20.98
CA GLU A 343 -5.86 -16.72 -22.17
C GLU A 343 -6.82 -17.88 -21.91
N PHE A 344 -7.90 -17.95 -22.70
CA PHE A 344 -8.89 -19.01 -22.60
C PHE A 344 -8.69 -20.07 -23.69
N ALA A 345 -8.71 -21.35 -23.31
CA ALA A 345 -8.92 -22.43 -24.27
C ALA A 345 -10.38 -22.45 -24.74
N ARG A 346 -11.32 -22.17 -23.83
CA ARG A 346 -12.72 -21.89 -24.14
C ARG A 346 -13.17 -20.67 -23.32
N PRO A 347 -13.56 -19.56 -23.94
CA PRO A 347 -14.01 -18.39 -23.18
C PRO A 347 -15.39 -18.64 -22.52
N PRO A 348 -15.70 -17.97 -21.40
CA PRO A 348 -17.05 -17.99 -20.84
C PRO A 348 -18.05 -17.44 -21.85
N ARG A 349 -19.28 -17.97 -21.87
CA ARG A 349 -20.36 -17.43 -22.72
C ARG A 349 -20.75 -16.02 -22.32
N ASP A 350 -20.70 -15.74 -21.02
CA ASP A 350 -20.92 -14.43 -20.44
C ASP A 350 -19.66 -13.96 -19.70
N ALA A 351 -18.82 -13.21 -20.42
CA ALA A 351 -17.60 -12.64 -19.87
C ALA A 351 -17.87 -11.63 -18.74
N ALA A 352 -19.00 -10.92 -18.77
CA ALA A 352 -19.34 -9.94 -17.75
C ALA A 352 -19.73 -10.63 -16.44
N ALA A 353 -20.53 -11.70 -16.52
CA ALA A 353 -20.91 -12.48 -15.35
C ALA A 353 -19.72 -13.25 -14.75
N PHE A 354 -18.83 -13.78 -15.60
CA PHE A 354 -17.56 -14.36 -15.14
C PHE A 354 -16.68 -13.35 -14.40
N ALA A 355 -16.54 -12.13 -14.95
CA ALA A 355 -15.81 -11.04 -14.30
C ALA A 355 -16.45 -10.60 -12.97
N ALA A 356 -17.78 -10.62 -12.87
CA ALA A 356 -18.49 -10.30 -11.64
C ALA A 356 -18.25 -11.33 -10.53
N VAL A 357 -18.21 -12.62 -10.86
CA VAL A 357 -17.85 -13.69 -9.89
C VAL A 357 -16.40 -13.53 -9.45
N LEU A 358 -15.47 -13.28 -10.38
CA LEU A 358 -14.08 -12.97 -10.05
C LEU A 358 -13.98 -11.81 -9.04
N ASP A 359 -14.65 -10.68 -9.32
CA ASP A 359 -14.61 -9.49 -8.46
C ASP A 359 -15.22 -9.78 -7.09
N GLY A 360 -16.38 -10.43 -7.06
CA GLY A 360 -17.08 -10.80 -5.83
C GLY A 360 -16.26 -11.74 -4.94
N THR A 361 -15.66 -12.79 -5.51
CA THR A 361 -14.82 -13.70 -4.73
C THR A 361 -13.55 -13.01 -4.24
N LEU A 362 -12.92 -12.15 -5.05
CA LEU A 362 -11.73 -11.42 -4.60
C LEU A 362 -12.04 -10.46 -3.44
N ARG A 363 -13.20 -9.79 -3.48
CA ARG A 363 -13.70 -8.96 -2.37
C ARG A 363 -13.91 -9.76 -1.08
N GLN A 364 -14.44 -10.98 -1.18
CA GLN A 364 -14.60 -11.86 -0.02
C GLN A 364 -13.25 -12.29 0.58
N LEU A 365 -12.25 -12.53 -0.28
CA LEU A 365 -10.95 -13.03 0.14
C LEU A 365 -10.02 -11.92 0.67
N ASN A 366 -10.15 -10.69 0.17
CA ASN A 366 -9.26 -9.59 0.52
C ASN A 366 -10.05 -8.35 0.98
N ALA A 367 -10.01 -8.07 2.28
CA ALA A 367 -10.74 -6.97 2.89
C ALA A 367 -10.31 -5.58 2.40
N TYR A 368 -9.02 -5.37 2.10
CA TYR A 368 -8.56 -4.07 1.59
C TYR A 368 -9.00 -3.88 0.13
N TYR A 369 -8.99 -4.93 -0.68
CA TYR A 369 -9.60 -4.90 -2.01
C TYR A 369 -11.10 -4.57 -1.93
N ASP A 370 -11.82 -5.19 -0.99
CA ASP A 370 -13.23 -4.87 -0.76
C ASP A 370 -13.42 -3.42 -0.30
N ASP A 371 -12.59 -2.89 0.60
CA ASP A 371 -12.67 -1.48 1.00
C ASP A 371 -12.45 -0.55 -0.19
N LEU A 372 -11.46 -0.84 -1.04
CA LEU A 372 -11.20 -0.03 -2.24
C LEU A 372 -12.34 -0.14 -3.26
N ARG A 373 -13.01 -1.30 -3.37
CA ARG A 373 -14.15 -1.51 -4.28
C ARG A 373 -15.44 -0.90 -3.75
N SER A 374 -15.76 -1.10 -2.48
CA SER A 374 -16.87 -0.49 -1.75
C SER A 374 -16.71 1.02 -1.69
N GLY A 375 -15.47 1.49 -1.52
CA GLY A 375 -15.15 2.90 -1.55
C GLY A 375 -15.04 3.50 -2.95
N HIS A 376 -15.40 2.79 -4.02
CA HIS A 376 -15.33 3.29 -5.40
C HIS A 376 -13.94 3.81 -5.83
N ILE A 377 -12.89 3.40 -5.13
CA ILE A 377 -11.48 3.72 -5.40
C ILE A 377 -10.97 2.86 -6.55
N LEU A 378 -11.42 1.60 -6.56
CA LEU A 378 -11.30 0.70 -7.68
C LEU A 378 -12.65 0.55 -8.36
N ALA A 379 -12.68 0.74 -9.68
CA ALA A 379 -13.76 0.30 -10.52
C ALA A 379 -13.80 -1.25 -10.58
N PRO A 380 -14.93 -1.86 -11.02
CA PRO A 380 -14.98 -3.29 -11.26
C PRO A 380 -13.80 -3.74 -12.13
N LEU A 381 -13.24 -4.90 -11.79
CA LEU A 381 -12.13 -5.47 -12.54
C LEU A 381 -12.49 -5.58 -14.04
N GLN A 382 -11.48 -5.41 -14.89
CA GLN A 382 -11.62 -5.62 -16.31
C GLN A 382 -11.07 -6.99 -16.67
N LEU A 383 -11.94 -7.85 -17.20
CA LEU A 383 -11.52 -9.08 -17.85
C LEU A 383 -11.10 -8.77 -19.29
N ALA A 384 -9.82 -9.00 -19.61
CA ALA A 384 -9.24 -8.82 -20.93
C ALA A 384 -8.86 -10.20 -21.49
N PRO A 385 -9.71 -10.82 -22.33
CA PRO A 385 -9.37 -12.08 -22.97
C PRO A 385 -8.20 -11.88 -23.94
N LEU A 386 -7.21 -12.78 -23.87
CA LEU A 386 -6.04 -12.79 -24.74
C LEU A 386 -6.20 -13.82 -25.87
N PRO A 387 -5.63 -13.56 -27.06
CA PRO A 387 -5.61 -14.54 -28.14
C PRO A 387 -4.80 -15.79 -27.75
N ALA A 388 -5.17 -16.95 -28.28
CA ALA A 388 -4.46 -18.20 -28.02
C ALA A 388 -2.95 -18.06 -28.33
N GLY A 389 -2.12 -18.57 -27.44
CA GLY A 389 -0.66 -18.48 -27.50
C GLY A 389 -0.06 -17.10 -27.20
N ALA A 390 -0.83 -16.13 -26.68
CA ALA A 390 -0.33 -14.80 -26.34
C ALA A 390 0.84 -14.86 -25.35
N PHE A 391 0.69 -15.64 -24.28
CA PHE A 391 1.75 -15.82 -23.28
C PHE A 391 2.99 -16.47 -23.89
N GLN A 392 2.82 -17.47 -24.75
CA GLN A 392 3.94 -18.13 -25.44
C GLN A 392 4.68 -17.17 -26.36
N ARG A 393 3.96 -16.41 -27.21
CA ARG A 393 4.58 -15.44 -28.12
C ARG A 393 5.31 -14.34 -27.35
N TYR A 394 4.74 -13.83 -26.27
CA TYR A 394 5.39 -12.84 -25.42
C TYR A 394 6.64 -13.40 -24.74
N MET A 395 6.55 -14.59 -24.13
CA MET A 395 7.71 -15.23 -23.50
C MET A 395 8.83 -15.51 -24.50
N LYS A 396 8.49 -15.78 -25.78
CA LYS A 396 9.47 -15.91 -26.87
C LYS A 396 10.13 -14.58 -27.22
N SER A 397 9.38 -13.48 -27.28
CA SER A 397 9.94 -12.17 -27.65
C SER A 397 10.93 -11.64 -26.61
N VAL A 398 10.74 -11.99 -25.33
CA VAL A 398 11.66 -11.64 -24.24
C VAL A 398 12.76 -12.68 -24.00
N GLY A 399 12.92 -13.66 -24.89
CA GLY A 399 13.97 -14.69 -24.80
C GLY A 399 13.81 -15.68 -23.64
N LYS A 400 12.61 -15.74 -23.02
CA LYS A 400 12.31 -16.61 -21.87
C LYS A 400 11.50 -17.86 -22.24
N LEU A 401 11.36 -18.17 -23.53
CA LEU A 401 10.72 -19.38 -24.02
C LEU A 401 11.73 -20.54 -23.99
N GLY A 402 11.48 -21.56 -23.14
CA GLY A 402 12.31 -22.77 -23.08
C GLY A 402 13.11 -22.99 -21.78
N GLY A 403 12.93 -22.14 -20.76
CA GLY A 403 13.42 -22.38 -19.39
C GLY A 403 12.26 -22.61 -18.40
N GLN A 404 12.55 -22.98 -17.14
CA GLN A 404 11.58 -23.04 -16.02
C GLN A 404 11.02 -21.65 -15.62
N HIS A 405 10.88 -20.71 -16.57
CA HIS A 405 10.34 -19.38 -16.33
C HIS A 405 8.81 -19.45 -16.29
N LYS A 406 8.26 -19.51 -15.08
CA LYS A 406 6.81 -19.38 -14.86
C LYS A 406 6.38 -17.94 -15.13
N VAL A 407 5.27 -17.78 -15.84
CA VAL A 407 4.61 -16.48 -16.01
C VAL A 407 4.17 -15.99 -14.62
N PRO A 408 4.53 -14.77 -14.20
CA PRO A 408 4.00 -14.18 -12.99
C PRO A 408 2.48 -14.11 -13.08
N ARG A 409 1.76 -14.70 -12.12
CA ARG A 409 0.29 -14.63 -12.04
C ARG A 409 -0.19 -13.21 -11.75
N LEU A 410 0.71 -12.38 -11.26
CA LEU A 410 0.40 -11.05 -10.80
C LEU A 410 1.67 -10.17 -10.78
N SER A 411 1.54 -8.91 -11.19
CA SER A 411 2.63 -7.93 -11.19
C SER A 411 2.16 -6.57 -10.68
N ASN A 412 3.03 -5.83 -9.97
CA ASN A 412 2.78 -4.43 -9.60
C ASN A 412 3.13 -3.45 -10.74
N ASP A 413 3.89 -3.90 -11.73
CA ASP A 413 4.17 -3.13 -12.95
C ASP A 413 3.29 -3.61 -14.11
N ARG A 414 3.26 -2.81 -15.18
CA ARG A 414 2.52 -3.12 -16.40
C ARG A 414 3.40 -3.69 -17.51
N ALA A 415 4.68 -4.01 -17.27
CA ALA A 415 5.58 -4.43 -18.34
C ALA A 415 5.14 -5.74 -19.00
N LEU A 416 4.73 -6.72 -18.18
CA LEU A 416 4.16 -7.99 -18.65
C LEU A 416 2.81 -7.75 -19.36
N ALA A 417 1.91 -6.99 -18.74
CA ALA A 417 0.57 -6.74 -19.29
C ALA A 417 0.62 -5.99 -20.64
N ALA A 418 1.44 -4.94 -20.74
CA ALA A 418 1.64 -4.19 -21.99
C ALA A 418 2.25 -5.07 -23.08
N GLY A 419 3.21 -5.92 -22.70
CA GLY A 419 3.79 -6.89 -23.61
C GLY A 419 2.78 -7.91 -24.16
N LEU A 420 1.90 -8.45 -23.30
CA LEU A 420 0.85 -9.37 -23.73
C LEU A 420 -0.19 -8.72 -24.63
N LEU A 421 -0.58 -7.48 -24.34
CA LEU A 421 -1.52 -6.70 -25.17
C LEU A 421 -0.90 -6.28 -26.52
N GLY A 422 0.43 -6.14 -26.60
CA GLY A 422 1.14 -5.77 -27.82
C GLY A 422 1.45 -6.94 -28.76
N VAL A 423 1.27 -8.19 -28.32
CA VAL A 423 1.59 -9.42 -29.09
C VAL A 423 0.35 -10.00 -29.81
N GLY A 424 -0.58 -9.10 -30.13
CA GLY A 424 -1.83 -9.37 -30.86
C GLY A 424 -1.61 -9.94 -32.25
#